data_AF-A0A4R2ZT85-F1
#
_entry.id   AF-A0A4R2ZT85-F1
#
_cell.length_a   1.000
_cell.length_b   1.000
_cell.length_c   1.000
_cell.angle_alpha   90.00
_cell.angle_beta   90.00
_cell.angle_gamma   90.00
#
_symmetry.space_group_name_H-M   'P 1'
#
loop_
_entity.id
_entity.type
_entity.pdbx_description
1 polymer ?
#
loop_
_entity_poly.entity_id
_entity_poly.type
_entity_poly.pdbx_seq_one_letter_code
_entity_poly.pdbx_strand_id
1 'polypeptide(L)'
;MKDSVLSRKEKIVREALNLFSEQGYADTSTKAIAQNAGVSEALIFKHFGNKDALLVHLIKAGYRKVLTHHKGMMTYRDSKDFLRKMINLPSKLVADEPIFWKLQERLSHHPFSRQQHEQFMKPVQAIIVRAFKELGYKNPDLETEFLLIVIDTLWKKEANGELDHAMELAILLEEKYNLI
;
A
#
# COMPACT_ATOMS: atom_id res chain seq x y z
N MET A 1 -11.83 -6.39 26.47
CA MET A 1 -11.37 -6.79 25.13
C MET A 1 -12.48 -7.57 24.47
N LYS A 2 -13.09 -7.06 23.38
CA LYS A 2 -14.01 -7.87 22.56
C LYS A 2 -13.15 -8.52 21.48
N ASP A 3 -12.67 -9.74 21.73
CA ASP A 3 -12.27 -10.63 20.64
C ASP A 3 -13.53 -10.93 19.83
N SER A 4 -13.83 -10.09 18.84
CA SER A 4 -14.90 -10.40 17.89
C SER A 4 -14.42 -11.61 17.09
N VAL A 5 -15.04 -12.77 17.33
CA VAL A 5 -14.80 -13.99 16.56
C VAL A 5 -14.93 -13.65 15.08
N LEU A 6 -13.81 -13.67 14.35
CA LEU A 6 -13.81 -13.37 12.92
C LEU A 6 -14.84 -14.26 12.23
N SER A 7 -15.68 -13.64 11.39
CA SER A 7 -16.57 -14.36 10.50
C SER A 7 -15.77 -15.28 9.58
N ARG A 8 -16.41 -16.32 9.06
CA ARG A 8 -15.76 -17.26 8.12
C ARG A 8 -15.20 -16.53 6.89
N LYS A 9 -15.89 -15.48 6.43
CA LYS A 9 -15.43 -14.64 5.31
C LYS A 9 -14.14 -13.89 5.68
N GLU A 10 -14.06 -13.31 6.87
CA GLU A 10 -12.86 -12.61 7.35
C GLU A 10 -11.69 -13.57 7.56
N LYS A 11 -11.94 -14.79 8.05
CA LYS A 11 -10.90 -15.83 8.12
C LYS A 11 -10.34 -16.16 6.74
N ILE A 12 -11.19 -16.36 5.73
CA ILE A 12 -10.74 -16.61 4.34
C ILE A 12 -9.89 -15.45 3.83
N VAL A 13 -10.35 -14.21 4.02
CA VAL A 13 -9.62 -13.00 3.60
C VAL A 13 -8.25 -12.92 4.27
N ARG A 14 -8.17 -13.14 5.58
CA ARG A 14 -6.93 -13.09 6.34
C ARG A 14 -5.94 -14.16 5.87
N GLU A 15 -6.37 -15.41 5.76
CA GLU A 15 -5.46 -16.49 5.34
C GLU A 15 -5.05 -16.37 3.87
N ALA A 16 -5.94 -15.90 3.00
CA ALA A 16 -5.59 -15.63 1.61
C ALA A 16 -4.56 -14.51 1.50
N LEU A 17 -4.70 -13.43 2.26
CA LEU A 17 -3.71 -12.35 2.33
C LEU A 17 -2.33 -12.87 2.75
N ASN A 18 -2.28 -13.63 3.85
CA ASN A 18 -1.04 -14.22 4.36
C ASN A 18 -0.38 -15.11 3.29
N LEU A 19 -1.10 -16.12 2.78
CA LEU A 19 -0.56 -17.08 1.83
C LEU A 19 -0.13 -16.40 0.52
N PHE A 20 -0.92 -15.48 -0.04
CA PHE A 20 -0.52 -14.75 -1.24
C PHE A 20 0.71 -13.86 -1.01
N SER A 21 0.85 -13.26 0.17
CA SER A 21 2.01 -12.42 0.50
C SER A 21 3.30 -13.21 0.76
N GLU A 22 3.19 -14.47 1.20
CA GLU A 22 4.33 -15.32 1.53
C GLU A 22 4.74 -16.20 0.35
N GLN A 23 3.77 -16.91 -0.22
CA GLN A 23 4.00 -17.94 -1.23
C GLN A 23 3.80 -17.39 -2.65
N GLY A 24 3.04 -16.30 -2.80
CA GLY A 24 2.66 -15.76 -4.10
C GLY A 24 1.30 -16.27 -4.56
N TYR A 25 0.67 -15.48 -5.43
CA TYR A 25 -0.67 -15.76 -5.93
C TYR A 25 -0.75 -17.06 -6.76
N ALA A 26 0.24 -17.30 -7.64
CA ALA A 26 0.25 -18.46 -8.52
C ALA A 26 0.31 -19.78 -7.73
N ASP A 27 1.20 -19.84 -6.74
CA ASP A 27 1.51 -21.06 -5.98
C ASP A 27 0.53 -21.36 -4.84
N THR A 28 -0.35 -20.41 -4.52
CA THR A 28 -1.38 -20.61 -3.48
C THR A 28 -2.67 -21.19 -4.08
N SER A 29 -3.14 -22.32 -3.53
CA SER A 29 -4.43 -22.94 -3.90
C SER A 29 -5.59 -22.51 -2.98
N THR A 30 -6.81 -22.51 -3.50
CA THR A 30 -8.04 -22.27 -2.70
C THR A 30 -8.23 -23.33 -1.60
N LYS A 31 -7.79 -24.57 -1.85
CA LYS A 31 -7.75 -25.64 -0.85
C LYS A 31 -6.84 -25.30 0.34
N ALA A 32 -5.63 -24.79 0.07
CA ALA A 32 -4.70 -24.37 1.12
C ALA A 32 -5.29 -23.21 1.95
N ILE A 33 -5.90 -22.23 1.30
CA ILE A 33 -6.60 -21.12 1.97
C ILE A 33 -7.73 -21.66 2.87
N ALA A 34 -8.55 -22.58 2.35
CA ALA A 34 -9.68 -23.14 3.10
C ALA A 34 -9.22 -23.92 4.34
N GLN A 35 -8.16 -24.73 4.19
CA GLN A 35 -7.56 -25.49 5.27
C GLN A 35 -7.03 -24.58 6.39
N ASN A 36 -6.25 -23.55 6.04
CA ASN A 36 -5.72 -22.59 7.02
C ASN A 36 -6.83 -21.77 7.68
N ALA A 37 -7.89 -21.42 6.94
CA ALA A 37 -9.02 -20.65 7.47
C ALA A 37 -10.00 -21.51 8.31
N GLY A 38 -9.83 -22.84 8.33
CA GLY A 38 -10.72 -23.77 9.01
C GLY A 38 -12.14 -23.80 8.42
N VAL A 39 -12.25 -23.71 7.10
CA VAL A 39 -13.53 -23.69 6.36
C VAL A 39 -13.52 -24.70 5.21
N SER A 40 -14.68 -24.98 4.62
CA SER A 40 -14.73 -25.74 3.36
C SER A 40 -14.32 -24.87 2.18
N GLU A 41 -13.66 -25.47 1.20
CA GLU A 41 -13.28 -24.77 -0.04
C GLU A 41 -14.49 -24.24 -0.81
N ALA A 42 -15.62 -24.96 -0.78
CA ALA A 42 -16.89 -24.50 -1.33
C ALA A 42 -17.36 -23.16 -0.73
N LEU A 43 -17.00 -22.84 0.51
CA LEU A 43 -17.35 -21.56 1.13
C LEU A 43 -16.59 -20.38 0.52
N ILE A 44 -15.36 -20.61 0.04
CA ILE A 44 -14.59 -19.60 -0.70
C ILE A 44 -15.30 -19.27 -2.01
N PHE A 45 -15.64 -20.29 -2.79
CA PHE A 45 -16.38 -20.11 -4.04
C PHE A 45 -17.75 -19.47 -3.82
N LYS A 46 -18.44 -19.82 -2.73
CA LYS A 46 -19.71 -19.17 -2.35
C LYS A 46 -19.56 -17.67 -2.07
N HIS A 47 -18.47 -17.24 -1.44
CA HIS A 47 -18.27 -15.84 -1.06
C HIS A 47 -17.63 -14.98 -2.15
N PHE A 48 -16.75 -15.57 -2.95
CA PHE A 48 -15.87 -14.82 -3.88
C PHE A 48 -15.99 -15.29 -5.32
N GLY A 49 -16.61 -16.44 -5.60
CA GLY A 49 -16.76 -17.00 -6.94
C GLY A 49 -15.53 -17.78 -7.42
N ASN A 50 -14.34 -17.19 -7.38
CA ASN A 50 -13.08 -17.83 -7.77
C ASN A 50 -11.85 -17.18 -7.09
N LYS A 51 -10.65 -17.71 -7.38
CA LYS A 51 -9.38 -17.24 -6.80
C LYS A 51 -9.03 -15.81 -7.25
N ASP A 52 -9.29 -15.46 -8.51
CA ASP A 52 -9.02 -14.12 -9.05
C ASP A 52 -9.91 -13.07 -8.38
N ALA A 53 -11.19 -13.37 -8.19
CA ALA A 53 -12.14 -12.50 -7.54
C ALA A 53 -11.86 -12.33 -6.05
N LEU A 54 -11.33 -13.36 -5.38
CA LEU A 54 -10.79 -13.24 -4.02
C LEU A 54 -9.58 -12.29 -4.00
N LEU A 55 -8.65 -12.41 -4.95
CA LEU A 55 -7.51 -11.49 -5.05
C LEU A 55 -7.96 -10.04 -5.28
N VAL A 56 -8.87 -9.82 -6.23
CA VAL A 56 -9.46 -8.50 -6.50
C VAL A 56 -10.12 -7.93 -5.25
N HIS A 57 -10.82 -8.77 -4.49
CA HIS A 57 -11.43 -8.36 -3.22
C HIS A 57 -10.38 -7.90 -2.21
N LEU A 58 -9.29 -8.66 -2.05
CA LEU A 58 -8.19 -8.32 -1.14
C LEU A 58 -7.55 -6.97 -1.46
N ILE A 59 -7.20 -6.75 -2.74
CA ILE A 59 -6.57 -5.51 -3.19
C ILE A 59 -7.49 -4.31 -2.94
N LYS A 60 -8.76 -4.40 -3.34
CA LYS A 60 -9.74 -3.33 -3.13
C LYS A 60 -10.00 -3.06 -1.65
N ALA A 61 -10.07 -4.11 -0.83
CA ALA A 61 -10.28 -3.98 0.61
C ALA A 61 -9.09 -3.32 1.30
N GLY A 62 -7.85 -3.68 0.93
CA GLY A 62 -6.64 -3.08 1.47
C GLY A 62 -6.55 -1.57 1.19
N TYR A 63 -6.71 -1.15 -0.08
CA TYR A 63 -6.74 0.28 -0.41
C TYR A 63 -7.89 1.03 0.26
N ARG A 64 -9.07 0.42 0.37
CA ARG A 64 -10.20 1.04 1.11
C ARG A 64 -9.87 1.24 2.58
N LYS A 65 -9.20 0.26 3.21
CA LYS A 65 -8.76 0.35 4.61
C LYS A 65 -7.77 1.49 4.79
N VAL A 66 -6.75 1.58 3.93
CA VAL A 66 -5.79 2.69 3.90
C VAL A 66 -6.50 4.04 3.74
N LEU A 67 -7.36 4.19 2.72
CA LEU A 67 -8.07 5.45 2.51
C LEU A 67 -8.97 5.82 3.69
N THR A 68 -9.53 4.85 4.41
CA THR A 68 -10.39 5.11 5.56
C THR A 68 -9.61 5.56 6.80
N HIS A 69 -8.46 4.94 7.08
CA HIS A 69 -7.63 5.29 8.24
C HIS A 69 -6.84 6.60 8.03
N HIS A 70 -6.58 6.98 6.78
CA HIS A 70 -5.73 8.12 6.44
C HIS A 70 -6.47 9.30 5.77
N LYS A 71 -7.82 9.36 5.87
CA LYS A 71 -8.65 10.40 5.20
C LYS A 71 -8.16 11.85 5.38
N GLY A 72 -7.60 12.18 6.54
CA GLY A 72 -7.14 13.53 6.87
C GLY A 72 -5.74 13.88 6.35
N MET A 73 -4.92 12.89 5.96
CA MET A 73 -3.51 13.11 5.58
C MET A 73 -3.36 13.86 4.26
N MET A 74 -4.39 13.82 3.41
CA MET A 74 -4.42 14.50 2.10
C MET A 74 -4.85 15.97 2.19
N THR A 75 -5.04 16.52 3.39
CA THR A 75 -5.44 17.93 3.56
C THR A 75 -4.26 18.85 3.25
N TYR A 76 -4.33 19.55 2.13
CA TYR A 76 -3.32 20.53 1.74
C TYR A 76 -3.52 21.85 2.50
N ARG A 77 -2.51 22.28 3.25
CA ARG A 77 -2.51 23.55 4.00
C ARG A 77 -1.21 24.32 3.80
N ASP A 78 -0.11 23.61 3.86
CA ASP A 78 1.24 24.15 3.71
C ASP A 78 2.06 23.23 2.80
N SER A 79 2.85 23.82 1.90
CA SER A 79 3.64 23.09 0.92
C SER A 79 4.70 22.20 1.58
N LYS A 80 5.41 22.72 2.59
CA LYS A 80 6.48 21.95 3.25
C LYS A 80 5.90 20.78 4.04
N ASP A 81 4.91 21.03 4.87
CA ASP A 81 4.19 20.02 5.64
C ASP A 81 3.59 18.94 4.74
N PHE A 82 3.03 19.31 3.59
CA PHE A 82 2.51 18.34 2.63
C PHE A 82 3.61 17.43 2.07
N LEU A 83 4.74 18.00 1.63
CA LEU A 83 5.85 17.20 1.11
C LEU A 83 6.46 16.29 2.20
N ARG A 84 6.61 16.77 3.44
CA ARG A 84 7.03 15.93 4.57
C ARG A 84 6.09 14.77 4.79
N LYS A 85 4.78 15.04 4.82
CA LYS A 85 3.77 13.98 4.94
C LYS A 85 3.90 12.99 3.80
N MET A 86 4.12 13.43 2.57
CA MET A 86 4.30 12.53 1.42
C MET A 86 5.56 11.67 1.53
N ILE A 87 6.66 12.21 2.05
CA ILE A 87 7.91 11.48 2.27
C ILE A 87 7.74 10.39 3.33
N ASN A 88 7.05 10.69 4.44
CA ASN A 88 6.90 9.78 5.58
C ASN A 88 5.70 8.83 5.46
N LEU A 89 4.70 9.16 4.63
CA LEU A 89 3.47 8.39 4.49
C LEU A 89 3.71 6.92 4.14
N PRO A 90 4.55 6.56 3.14
CA PRO A 90 4.70 5.18 2.74
C PRO A 90 5.18 4.27 3.88
N SER A 91 6.19 4.69 4.64
CA SER A 91 6.68 3.92 5.80
C SER A 91 5.59 3.74 6.86
N LYS A 92 4.79 4.78 7.10
CA LYS A 92 3.62 4.65 7.98
C LYS A 92 2.59 3.66 7.45
N LEU A 93 2.29 3.69 6.15
CA LEU A 93 1.35 2.77 5.52
C LEU A 93 1.86 1.32 5.59
N VAL A 94 3.16 1.10 5.35
CA VAL A 94 3.81 -0.20 5.47
C VAL A 94 3.75 -0.71 6.91
N ALA A 95 4.02 0.15 7.90
CA ALA A 95 3.93 -0.20 9.31
C ALA A 95 2.49 -0.54 9.75
N ASP A 96 1.48 0.21 9.25
CA ASP A 96 0.07 0.02 9.62
C ASP A 96 -0.52 -1.26 8.97
N GLU A 97 -0.11 -1.62 7.75
CA GLU A 97 -0.64 -2.78 7.00
C GLU A 97 0.47 -3.62 6.30
N PRO A 98 1.43 -4.21 7.02
CA PRO A 98 2.67 -4.77 6.43
C PRO A 98 2.41 -5.90 5.43
N ILE A 99 1.49 -6.81 5.75
CA ILE A 99 1.16 -7.96 4.89
C ILE A 99 0.48 -7.49 3.59
N PHE A 100 -0.32 -6.42 3.65
CA PHE A 100 -0.95 -5.85 2.47
C PHE A 100 0.07 -5.22 1.52
N TRP A 101 1.03 -4.44 2.04
CA TRP A 101 2.05 -3.82 1.19
C TRP A 101 3.04 -4.83 0.64
N LYS A 102 3.36 -5.89 1.40
CA LYS A 102 4.12 -7.04 0.88
C LYS A 102 3.38 -7.75 -0.26
N LEU A 103 2.07 -7.99 -0.10
CA LEU A 103 1.24 -8.54 -1.18
C LEU A 103 1.22 -7.61 -2.39
N GLN A 104 1.04 -6.30 -2.18
CA GLN A 104 0.98 -5.31 -3.24
C GLN A 104 2.28 -5.34 -4.05
N GLU A 105 3.43 -5.35 -3.38
CA GLU A 105 4.72 -5.35 -4.05
C GLU A 105 4.97 -6.63 -4.84
N ARG A 106 4.66 -7.80 -4.27
CA ARG A 106 4.74 -9.08 -5.02
C ARG A 106 3.86 -9.10 -6.26
N LEU A 107 2.80 -8.28 -6.27
CA LEU A 107 1.86 -8.14 -7.38
C LEU A 107 2.08 -6.87 -8.18
N SER A 108 3.21 -6.17 -8.03
CA SER A 108 3.48 -4.90 -8.74
C SER A 108 3.46 -5.05 -10.26
N HIS A 109 3.76 -6.25 -10.78
CA HIS A 109 3.66 -6.58 -12.21
C HIS A 109 2.29 -7.13 -12.64
N HIS A 110 1.38 -7.44 -11.69
CA HIS A 110 0.04 -7.91 -12.01
C HIS A 110 -0.82 -6.72 -12.51
N PRO A 111 -1.40 -6.75 -13.72
CA PRO A 111 -2.04 -5.58 -14.34
C PRO A 111 -3.10 -4.91 -13.46
N PHE A 112 -3.96 -5.71 -12.81
CA PHE A 112 -4.98 -5.17 -11.92
C PHE A 112 -4.39 -4.52 -10.66
N SER A 113 -3.36 -5.12 -10.05
CA SER A 113 -2.75 -4.58 -8.83
C SER A 113 -2.03 -3.26 -9.12
N ARG A 114 -1.26 -3.24 -10.22
CA ARG A 114 -0.61 -2.04 -10.73
C ARG A 114 -1.63 -0.92 -10.98
N GLN A 115 -2.71 -1.22 -11.71
CA GLN A 115 -3.75 -0.24 -12.01
C GLN A 115 -4.41 0.32 -10.74
N GLN A 116 -4.68 -0.54 -9.74
CA GLN A 116 -5.23 -0.09 -8.46
C GLN A 116 -4.25 0.83 -7.71
N HIS A 117 -2.96 0.52 -7.71
CA HIS A 117 -1.95 1.38 -7.10
C HIS A 117 -1.82 2.72 -7.82
N GLU A 118 -1.80 2.72 -9.16
CA GLU A 118 -1.80 3.94 -9.96
C GLU A 118 -3.02 4.83 -9.65
N GLN A 119 -4.21 4.23 -9.52
CA GLN A 119 -5.43 4.95 -9.12
C GLN A 119 -5.34 5.54 -7.71
N PHE A 120 -4.69 4.83 -6.78
CA PHE A 120 -4.44 5.31 -5.42
C PHE A 120 -3.49 6.51 -5.41
N MET A 121 -2.46 6.52 -6.26
CA MET A 121 -1.47 7.60 -6.35
C MET A 121 -1.89 8.77 -7.24
N LYS A 122 -2.82 8.57 -8.18
CA LYS A 122 -3.23 9.60 -9.15
C LYS A 122 -3.59 10.97 -8.52
N PRO A 123 -4.29 11.06 -7.37
CA PRO A 123 -4.63 12.35 -6.77
C PRO A 123 -3.43 13.10 -6.17
N VAL A 124 -2.34 12.42 -5.79
CA VAL A 124 -1.22 13.06 -5.08
C VAL A 124 -0.33 13.87 -6.02
N GLN A 125 -0.15 13.41 -7.26
CA GLN A 125 0.86 13.97 -8.17
C GLN A 125 0.64 15.47 -8.41
N ALA A 126 -0.59 15.89 -8.75
CA ALA A 126 -0.90 17.29 -8.99
C ALA A 126 -0.67 18.19 -7.75
N ILE A 127 -0.84 17.64 -6.54
CA ILE A 127 -0.62 18.36 -5.29
C ILE A 127 0.88 18.50 -5.00
N ILE A 128 1.69 17.48 -5.29
CA ILE A 128 3.15 17.54 -5.16
C ILE A 128 3.73 18.57 -6.15
N VAL A 129 3.29 18.57 -7.41
CA VAL A 129 3.71 19.59 -8.39
C VAL A 129 3.37 20.99 -7.88
N ARG A 130 2.16 21.17 -7.35
CA ARG A 130 1.73 22.44 -6.76
C ARG A 130 2.64 22.84 -5.58
N ALA A 131 2.96 21.93 -4.68
CA ALA A 131 3.83 22.20 -3.54
C ALA A 131 5.23 22.65 -3.98
N PHE A 132 5.86 21.94 -4.92
CA PHE A 132 7.17 22.33 -5.45
C PHE A 132 7.13 23.68 -6.16
N LYS A 133 6.03 23.99 -6.87
CA LYS A 133 5.83 25.30 -7.50
C LYS A 133 5.70 26.43 -6.47
N GLU A 134 4.91 26.23 -5.42
CA GLU A 134 4.74 27.20 -4.32
C GLU A 134 6.05 27.43 -3.55
N LEU A 135 6.92 26.42 -3.46
CA LEU A 135 8.26 26.53 -2.86
C LEU A 135 9.33 27.11 -3.80
N GLY A 136 8.99 27.43 -5.06
CA GLY A 136 9.91 28.07 -6.00
C GLY A 136 10.97 27.16 -6.63
N TYR A 137 10.73 25.84 -6.67
CA TYR A 137 11.62 24.91 -7.36
C TYR A 137 11.63 25.16 -8.88
N LYS A 138 12.81 25.06 -9.50
CA LYS A 138 12.99 25.37 -10.93
C LYS A 138 12.19 24.46 -11.87
N ASN A 139 12.09 23.17 -11.55
CA ASN A 139 11.40 22.17 -12.37
C ASN A 139 10.42 21.34 -11.53
N PRO A 140 9.25 21.88 -11.12
CA PRO A 140 8.33 21.19 -10.21
C PRO A 140 7.88 19.81 -10.67
N ASP A 141 7.67 19.62 -11.98
CA ASP A 141 7.29 18.34 -12.56
C ASP A 141 8.41 17.28 -12.43
N LEU A 142 9.67 17.67 -12.70
CA LEU A 142 10.82 16.77 -12.55
C LEU A 142 11.11 16.43 -11.08
N GLU A 143 10.98 17.40 -10.17
CA GLU A 143 11.12 17.13 -8.73
C GLU A 143 10.01 16.19 -8.23
N THR A 144 8.80 16.35 -8.76
CA THR A 144 7.68 15.44 -8.48
C THR A 144 7.98 14.03 -8.96
N GLU A 145 8.43 13.88 -10.21
CA GLU A 145 8.79 12.59 -10.79
C GLU A 145 9.90 11.91 -9.98
N PHE A 146 10.96 12.64 -9.65
CA PHE A 146 12.06 12.13 -8.83
C PHE A 146 11.58 11.71 -7.45
N LEU A 147 10.81 12.56 -6.75
CA LEU A 147 10.29 12.25 -5.41
C LEU A 147 9.42 10.98 -5.45
N LEU A 148 8.54 10.84 -6.44
CA LEU A 148 7.67 9.67 -6.57
C LEU A 148 8.46 8.39 -6.88
N ILE A 149 9.51 8.44 -7.70
CA ILE A 149 10.39 7.29 -7.96
C ILE A 149 11.12 6.85 -6.68
N VAL A 150 11.64 7.80 -5.91
CA VAL A 150 12.33 7.50 -4.66
C VAL A 150 11.36 6.90 -3.65
N ILE A 151 10.21 7.55 -3.44
CA ILE A 151 9.13 7.05 -2.57
C ILE A 151 8.75 5.62 -2.97
N ASP A 152 8.52 5.37 -4.27
CA ASP A 152 8.15 4.07 -4.81
C ASP A 152 9.20 2.99 -4.46
N THR A 153 10.47 3.32 -4.63
CA THR A 153 11.58 2.41 -4.33
C THR A 153 11.70 2.14 -2.82
N LEU A 154 11.57 3.18 -1.99
CA LEU A 154 11.72 3.05 -0.54
C LEU A 154 10.65 2.15 0.06
N TRP A 155 9.37 2.41 -0.24
CA TRP A 155 8.29 1.64 0.36
C TRP A 155 8.30 0.18 -0.06
N LYS A 156 8.71 -0.13 -1.31
CA LYS A 156 8.87 -1.51 -1.81
C LYS A 156 9.95 -2.26 -1.06
N LYS A 157 11.11 -1.63 -0.88
CA LYS A 157 12.20 -2.21 -0.10
C LYS A 157 11.79 -2.42 1.35
N GLU A 158 11.12 -1.44 1.94
CA GLU A 158 10.61 -1.55 3.31
C GLU A 158 9.59 -2.69 3.47
N ALA A 159 8.64 -2.83 2.54
CA ALA A 159 7.64 -3.90 2.55
C ALA A 159 8.25 -5.32 2.45
N ASN A 160 9.44 -5.43 1.84
CA ASN A 160 10.20 -6.68 1.77
C ASN A 160 11.21 -6.86 2.92
N GLY A 161 11.35 -5.87 3.81
CA GLY A 161 12.37 -5.89 4.87
C GLY A 161 13.80 -5.71 4.34
N GLU A 162 13.96 -5.09 3.16
CA GLU A 162 15.24 -4.83 2.48
C GLU A 162 15.77 -3.41 2.74
N LEU A 163 15.27 -2.73 3.77
CA LEU A 163 15.58 -1.34 4.07
C LEU A 163 16.00 -1.20 5.54
N ASP A 164 17.31 -1.06 5.78
CA ASP A 164 17.86 -0.96 7.13
C ASP A 164 17.68 0.43 7.77
N HIS A 165 17.65 1.49 6.95
CA HIS A 165 17.74 2.90 7.39
C HIS A 165 16.59 3.74 6.83
N ALA A 166 15.35 3.22 6.91
CA ALA A 166 14.18 3.86 6.31
C ALA A 166 13.95 5.30 6.82
N MET A 167 14.13 5.50 8.13
CA MET A 167 13.92 6.78 8.79
C MET A 167 15.00 7.80 8.41
N GLU A 168 16.26 7.39 8.35
CA GLU A 168 17.38 8.24 7.94
C GLU A 168 17.24 8.68 6.48
N LEU A 169 16.77 7.79 5.59
CA LEU A 169 16.51 8.12 4.19
C LEU A 169 15.34 9.10 4.05
N ALA A 170 14.30 8.97 4.86
CA ALA A 170 13.21 9.95 4.90
C ALA A 170 13.71 11.32 5.38
N ILE A 171 14.52 11.37 6.44
CA ILE A 171 15.14 12.61 6.93
C ILE A 171 16.04 13.24 5.86
N LEU A 172 16.87 12.43 5.18
CA LEU A 172 17.73 12.90 4.09
C LEU A 172 16.90 13.53 2.94
N LEU A 173 15.72 12.99 2.64
CA LEU A 173 14.80 13.60 1.67
C LEU A 173 14.21 14.92 2.19
N GLU A 174 13.84 14.99 3.47
CA GLU A 174 13.37 16.25 4.07
C GLU A 174 14.46 17.34 4.02
N GLU A 175 15.71 16.98 4.30
CA GLU A 175 16.87 17.86 4.20
C GLU A 175 17.13 18.30 2.75
N LYS A 176 17.14 17.36 1.79
CA LYS A 176 17.29 17.66 0.35
C LYS A 176 16.33 18.75 -0.10
N TYR A 177 15.09 18.71 0.40
CA TYR A 177 14.04 19.63 0.00
C TYR A 177 13.85 20.82 0.95
N ASN A 178 14.74 21.03 1.92
CA ASN A 178 14.67 22.10 2.93
C ASN A 178 13.31 22.16 3.64
N LEU A 179 12.78 21.00 4.02
CA LEU A 179 11.45 20.88 4.64
C LEU A 179 11.48 20.97 6.17
N ILE A 180 12.65 20.78 6.78
CA ILE A 180 12.92 21.02 8.20
C ILE A 180 13.33 22.47 8.47
#